data_AF-A0AAE0XQA1-F1
#
_entry.id   AF-A0AAE0XQA1-F1
#
_cell.length_a   1.000
_cell.length_b   1.000
_cell.length_c   1.000
_cell.angle_alpha   90.00
_cell.angle_beta   90.00
_cell.angle_gamma   90.00
#
_symmetry.space_group_name_H-M   'P 1'
#
loop_
_entity.id
_entity.type
_entity.pdbx_description
1 polymer ?
#
loop_
_entity_poly.entity_id
_entity_poly.type
_entity_poly.pdbx_seq_one_letter_code
_entity_poly.pdbx_strand_id
1 'polypeptide(L)'
;MEAGGSGQRPPRRLSSLAVQQLIENMSDSDNILSDGDSPYSSDSDSDNSSDELLVSINSYAADLCAKNRPARKQSVFLQFEPIYKDEFFRFLAILLAMGVNPRRSVRAYWSNLPHEYTPWFSQTMPRKRSQTAYHPDLDPKCSQAIKVFEKLLRPLQKGHHIFADRFYTSMPLLRYLRSKGFHYTGTVDTRREDFPPDIKTLKLDFLQIKWYATQDNWLLLSAFRDKKAKKNVVVATTDGEVGTSEIRRRREVIHKPSCIDEYNQNMNGCDRADQYYGLHKRKSYKWWKKIFHFLIETAIVNASIIFHLKSGNNRKKMPLSDFKDMLIRQLLEANAESNQRTREVPSPVALAERLVPETHFMETVKKDRNCRVCSKPGKRKRTTNVCSSCPGKPHMCKNNCFKIWHSKQALV
;
A
#
# COMPACT_ATOMS: atom_id res chain seq x y z
N MET A 1 -31.21 -22.80 -44.73
CA MET A 1 -30.77 -21.50 -44.19
C MET A 1 -31.43 -21.33 -42.84
N GLU A 2 -30.77 -21.71 -41.76
CA GLU A 2 -31.21 -21.39 -40.40
C GLU A 2 -29.98 -21.05 -39.56
N ALA A 3 -30.05 -19.90 -38.88
CA ALA A 3 -28.98 -19.30 -38.11
C ALA A 3 -29.03 -19.84 -36.66
N GLY A 4 -27.94 -20.48 -36.23
CA GLY A 4 -27.72 -20.86 -34.83
C GLY A 4 -26.81 -19.85 -34.13
N GLY A 5 -27.39 -18.96 -33.33
CA GLY A 5 -26.68 -17.96 -32.53
C GLY A 5 -25.89 -18.58 -31.37
N SER A 6 -24.59 -18.36 -31.36
CA SER A 6 -23.70 -18.69 -30.25
C SER A 6 -23.75 -17.61 -29.17
N GLY A 7 -24.62 -17.83 -28.18
CA GLY A 7 -24.67 -17.00 -26.97
C GLY A 7 -23.37 -17.12 -26.16
N GLN A 8 -22.53 -16.09 -26.21
CA GLN A 8 -21.47 -15.89 -25.24
C GLN A 8 -22.10 -15.70 -23.84
N ARG A 9 -21.89 -16.66 -22.94
CA ARG A 9 -22.24 -16.49 -21.52
C ARG A 9 -21.36 -15.38 -20.93
N PRO A 10 -21.93 -14.43 -20.16
CA PRO A 10 -21.13 -13.41 -19.49
C PRO A 10 -20.22 -14.05 -18.43
N PRO A 11 -19.04 -13.48 -18.16
CA PRO A 11 -18.17 -13.95 -17.08
C PRO A 11 -18.91 -13.80 -15.75
N ARG A 12 -18.99 -14.89 -14.97
CA ARG A 12 -19.60 -14.91 -13.64
C ARG A 12 -18.92 -13.85 -12.76
N ARG A 13 -19.71 -12.91 -12.22
CA ARG A 13 -19.28 -11.94 -11.20
C ARG A 13 -18.71 -12.70 -10.00
N LEU A 14 -17.41 -12.56 -9.75
CA LEU A 14 -16.79 -12.88 -8.45
C LEU A 14 -16.65 -11.56 -7.70
N SER A 15 -17.76 -11.07 -7.15
CA SER A 15 -17.85 -9.80 -6.42
C SER A 15 -18.26 -10.05 -4.97
N SER A 16 -17.28 -10.11 -4.05
CA SER A 16 -17.38 -9.71 -2.63
C SER A 16 -16.13 -10.16 -1.86
N LEU A 17 -15.63 -11.36 -2.18
CA LEU A 17 -14.64 -12.05 -1.34
C LEU A 17 -13.30 -11.32 -1.24
N ALA A 18 -12.76 -10.80 -2.34
CA ALA A 18 -11.44 -10.14 -2.32
C ALA A 18 -11.47 -8.80 -1.56
N VAL A 19 -12.62 -8.10 -1.58
CA VAL A 19 -12.83 -6.85 -0.83
C VAL A 19 -13.06 -7.15 0.65
N GLN A 20 -13.90 -8.14 0.97
CA GLN A 20 -14.10 -8.64 2.34
C GLN A 20 -12.79 -9.10 2.97
N GLN A 21 -11.98 -9.87 2.23
CA GLN A 21 -10.68 -10.35 2.68
C GLN A 21 -9.67 -9.22 2.89
N LEU A 22 -9.73 -8.14 2.11
CA LEU A 22 -8.85 -6.99 2.31
C LEU A 22 -9.24 -6.19 3.55
N ILE A 23 -10.53 -6.16 3.88
CA ILE A 23 -11.06 -5.56 5.12
C ILE A 23 -10.68 -6.42 6.34
N GLU A 24 -10.87 -7.74 6.29
CA GLU A 24 -10.46 -8.70 7.33
C GLU A 24 -8.95 -8.60 7.65
N ASN A 25 -8.10 -8.50 6.62
CA ASN A 25 -6.66 -8.36 6.81
C ASN A 25 -6.23 -7.00 7.37
N MET A 26 -7.08 -5.96 7.33
CA MET A 26 -6.80 -4.66 7.96
C MET A 26 -7.28 -4.62 9.43
N SER A 27 -8.24 -5.45 9.84
CA SER A 27 -8.71 -5.54 11.22
C SER A 27 -7.79 -6.37 12.14
N ASP A 28 -7.06 -7.35 11.61
CA ASP A 28 -6.15 -8.21 12.41
C ASP A 28 -4.94 -7.46 12.99
N SER A 29 -4.66 -6.22 12.53
CA SER A 29 -3.59 -5.39 13.07
C SER A 29 -3.92 -4.67 14.40
N ASP A 30 -5.20 -4.59 14.78
CA ASP A 30 -5.64 -3.75 15.93
C ASP A 30 -6.00 -4.55 17.20
N ASN A 31 -5.99 -5.89 17.18
CA ASN A 31 -6.21 -6.73 18.37
C ASN A 31 -4.99 -6.85 19.31
N ILE A 32 -4.14 -5.82 19.37
CA ILE A 32 -2.90 -5.84 20.17
C ILE A 32 -2.98 -4.95 21.42
N LEU A 33 -4.15 -4.38 21.74
CA LEU A 33 -4.38 -3.65 22.99
C LEU A 33 -5.79 -3.90 23.55
N SER A 34 -6.05 -5.12 24.02
CA SER A 34 -7.05 -5.37 25.06
C SER A 34 -6.77 -6.72 25.73
N ASP A 35 -6.18 -6.67 26.93
CA ASP A 35 -6.32 -7.75 27.90
C ASP A 35 -7.65 -7.53 28.63
N GLY A 36 -8.49 -8.57 28.67
CA GLY A 36 -9.74 -8.59 29.43
C GLY A 36 -10.73 -9.60 28.88
N ASP A 37 -10.85 -10.74 29.56
CA ASP A 37 -11.76 -11.85 29.28
C ASP A 37 -13.19 -11.42 28.90
N SER A 38 -13.73 -11.98 27.80
CA SER A 38 -15.17 -12.19 27.64
C SER A 38 -15.47 -13.24 26.56
N PRO A 39 -16.28 -14.29 26.85
CA PRO A 39 -16.63 -15.32 25.89
C PRO A 39 -18.03 -15.08 25.33
N TYR A 40 -18.17 -14.42 24.19
CA TYR A 40 -19.39 -14.55 23.36
C TYR A 40 -19.07 -14.36 21.88
N SER A 41 -19.37 -15.41 21.12
CA SER A 41 -19.46 -15.46 19.67
C SER A 41 -20.75 -14.79 19.19
N SER A 42 -20.67 -13.94 18.17
CA SER A 42 -21.68 -13.83 17.10
C SER A 42 -21.17 -12.96 15.96
N ASP A 43 -21.30 -13.48 14.74
CA ASP A 43 -20.99 -12.84 13.47
C ASP A 43 -21.60 -11.43 13.32
N SER A 44 -20.77 -10.36 13.40
CA SER A 44 -21.10 -9.03 12.85
C SER A 44 -19.93 -8.03 12.72
N ASP A 45 -18.67 -8.41 12.95
CA ASP A 45 -17.63 -7.40 13.25
C ASP A 45 -16.79 -6.91 12.06
N SER A 46 -17.02 -7.40 10.83
CA SER A 46 -16.21 -6.99 9.67
C SER A 46 -16.47 -5.56 9.18
N ASP A 47 -17.60 -4.94 9.56
CA ASP A 47 -17.94 -3.57 9.14
C ASP A 47 -17.31 -2.49 10.04
N ASN A 48 -16.83 -2.85 11.24
CA ASN A 48 -16.58 -1.90 12.32
C ASN A 48 -15.21 -1.19 12.21
N SER A 49 -14.16 -1.85 11.70
CA SER A 49 -12.78 -1.28 11.68
C SER A 49 -12.64 -0.04 10.77
N SER A 50 -13.24 -0.07 9.57
CA SER A 50 -13.19 1.10 8.67
C SER A 50 -14.02 2.26 9.20
N ASP A 51 -15.09 1.97 9.93
CA ASP A 51 -15.99 2.95 10.51
C ASP A 51 -15.37 3.58 11.77
N GLU A 52 -14.67 2.81 12.61
CA GLU A 52 -13.87 3.30 13.73
C GLU A 52 -12.72 4.21 13.26
N LEU A 53 -11.99 3.81 12.21
CA LEU A 53 -10.95 4.65 11.62
C LEU A 53 -11.51 5.96 11.07
N LEU A 54 -12.67 5.91 10.40
CA LEU A 54 -13.37 7.10 9.90
C LEU A 54 -13.81 8.03 11.03
N VAL A 55 -14.36 7.48 12.11
CA VAL A 55 -14.74 8.24 13.32
C VAL A 55 -13.52 8.94 13.91
N SER A 56 -12.40 8.22 14.06
CA SER A 56 -11.14 8.76 14.58
C SER A 56 -10.58 9.88 13.69
N ILE A 57 -10.53 9.67 12.36
CA ILE A 57 -10.04 10.66 11.40
C ILE A 57 -10.90 11.94 11.44
N ASN A 58 -12.22 11.79 11.48
CA ASN A 58 -13.16 12.91 11.48
C ASN A 58 -13.13 13.68 12.80
N SER A 59 -13.08 12.99 13.93
CA SER A 59 -12.92 13.59 15.26
C SER A 59 -11.63 14.43 15.33
N TYR A 60 -10.50 13.84 14.93
CA TYR A 60 -9.23 14.54 14.89
C TYR A 60 -9.24 15.77 13.97
N ALA A 61 -9.84 15.65 12.79
CA ALA A 61 -9.92 16.75 11.86
C ALA A 61 -10.81 17.90 12.38
N ALA A 62 -11.88 17.57 13.11
CA ALA A 62 -12.70 18.56 13.81
C ALA A 62 -11.89 19.31 14.87
N ASP A 63 -11.10 18.61 15.68
CA ASP A 63 -10.21 19.21 16.69
C ASP A 63 -9.17 20.13 16.07
N LEU A 64 -8.53 19.71 14.97
CA LEU A 64 -7.61 20.56 14.23
C LEU A 64 -8.29 21.82 13.68
N CYS A 65 -9.48 21.67 13.11
CA CYS A 65 -10.23 22.81 12.59
C CYS A 65 -10.60 23.77 13.71
N ALA A 66 -10.98 23.27 14.89
CA ALA A 66 -11.25 24.09 16.07
C ALA A 66 -10.00 24.86 16.53
N LYS A 67 -8.85 24.18 16.68
CA LYS A 67 -7.57 24.79 17.09
C LYS A 67 -7.04 25.85 16.12
N ASN A 68 -7.42 25.79 14.85
CA ASN A 68 -6.95 26.69 13.81
C ASN A 68 -8.01 27.74 13.40
N ARG A 69 -9.06 27.93 14.21
CA ARG A 69 -10.01 29.03 14.05
C ARG A 69 -9.60 30.26 14.90
N PRO A 70 -9.82 31.49 14.39
CA PRO A 70 -10.46 31.82 13.12
C PRO A 70 -9.52 31.60 11.92
N ALA A 71 -10.01 30.90 10.90
CA ALA A 71 -9.25 30.58 9.69
C ALA A 71 -9.51 31.61 8.57
N ARG A 72 -8.58 31.74 7.61
CA ARG A 72 -8.77 32.58 6.41
C ARG A 72 -9.77 31.92 5.43
N LYS A 73 -10.53 32.72 4.65
CA LYS A 73 -11.58 32.24 3.70
C LYS A 73 -11.17 31.09 2.73
N GLN A 74 -9.88 30.97 2.41
CA GLN A 74 -9.34 29.92 1.51
C GLN A 74 -8.60 28.79 2.25
N SER A 75 -8.61 28.80 3.57
CA SER A 75 -7.96 27.80 4.41
C SER A 75 -8.66 26.45 4.32
N VAL A 76 -7.86 25.38 4.31
CA VAL A 76 -8.37 24.00 4.34
C VAL A 76 -9.20 23.77 5.62
N PHE A 77 -8.88 24.43 6.73
CA PHE A 77 -9.62 24.35 8.00
C PHE A 77 -11.02 24.99 7.96
N LEU A 78 -11.30 25.81 6.95
CA LEU A 78 -12.62 26.44 6.71
C LEU A 78 -13.44 25.68 5.67
N GLN A 79 -12.79 24.82 4.87
CA GLN A 79 -13.38 24.04 3.77
C GLN A 79 -13.42 22.55 4.10
N PHE A 80 -13.09 22.17 5.34
CA PHE A 80 -13.08 20.78 5.77
C PHE A 80 -14.52 20.29 5.99
N GLU A 81 -14.87 19.21 5.28
CA GLU A 81 -16.07 18.42 5.52
C GLU A 81 -15.67 17.04 6.07
N PRO A 82 -16.50 16.35 6.87
CA PRO A 82 -16.24 14.97 7.28
C PRO A 82 -15.98 14.05 6.08
N ILE A 83 -15.08 13.08 6.24
CA ILE A 83 -14.81 12.02 5.26
C ILE A 83 -15.83 10.91 5.48
N TYR A 84 -16.48 10.49 4.40
CA TYR A 84 -17.45 9.40 4.40
C TYR A 84 -16.83 8.10 3.84
N LYS A 85 -17.46 6.96 4.11
CA LYS A 85 -16.97 5.63 3.75
C LYS A 85 -16.64 5.48 2.25
N ASP A 86 -17.48 6.03 1.38
CA ASP A 86 -17.26 6.07 -0.07
C ASP A 86 -16.02 6.91 -0.46
N GLU A 87 -15.84 8.05 0.21
CA GLU A 87 -14.70 8.95 0.00
C GLU A 87 -13.38 8.32 0.46
N PHE A 88 -13.40 7.57 1.56
CA PHE A 88 -12.26 6.81 2.06
C PHE A 88 -11.85 5.67 1.10
N PHE A 89 -12.81 4.90 0.59
CA PHE A 89 -12.51 3.86 -0.40
C PHE A 89 -12.00 4.41 -1.74
N ARG A 90 -12.50 5.58 -2.19
CA ARG A 90 -11.94 6.29 -3.35
C ARG A 90 -10.49 6.73 -3.12
N PHE A 91 -10.17 7.19 -1.91
CA PHE A 91 -8.80 7.52 -1.53
C PHE A 91 -7.90 6.28 -1.54
N LEU A 92 -8.36 5.15 -0.99
CA LEU A 92 -7.64 3.87 -1.06
C LEU A 92 -7.40 3.44 -2.52
N ALA A 93 -8.43 3.47 -3.38
CA ALA A 93 -8.31 3.12 -4.79
C ALA A 93 -7.27 3.98 -5.53
N ILE A 94 -7.21 5.28 -5.22
CA ILE A 94 -6.17 6.18 -5.76
C ILE A 94 -4.77 5.74 -5.34
N LEU A 95 -4.59 5.31 -4.09
CA LEU A 95 -3.30 4.78 -3.63
C LEU A 95 -2.94 3.49 -4.37
N LEU A 96 -3.88 2.57 -4.55
CA LEU A 96 -3.66 1.36 -5.35
C LEU A 96 -3.15 1.70 -6.76
N ALA A 97 -3.85 2.60 -7.45
CA ALA A 97 -3.51 3.02 -8.80
C ALA A 97 -2.19 3.80 -8.88
N MET A 98 -1.87 4.62 -7.87
CA MET A 98 -0.58 5.28 -7.80
C MET A 98 0.57 4.26 -7.62
N GLY A 99 0.32 3.10 -7.00
CA GLY A 99 1.27 1.99 -6.89
C GLY A 99 1.47 1.23 -8.20
N VAL A 100 0.42 1.10 -9.03
CA VAL A 100 0.50 0.48 -10.38
C VAL A 100 1.21 1.41 -11.37
N ASN A 101 0.89 2.70 -11.35
CA ASN A 101 1.48 3.70 -12.24
C ASN A 101 2.29 4.73 -11.45
N PRO A 102 3.57 4.46 -11.13
CA PRO A 102 4.35 5.34 -10.29
C PRO A 102 4.85 6.61 -11.01
N ARG A 103 4.63 7.79 -10.41
CA ARG A 103 5.11 9.09 -10.92
C ARG A 103 6.12 9.73 -10.00
N ARG A 104 6.94 10.61 -10.60
CA ARG A 104 7.99 11.39 -9.94
C ARG A 104 7.49 12.24 -8.78
N SER A 105 6.24 12.72 -8.83
CA SER A 105 5.64 13.51 -7.76
C SER A 105 4.15 13.21 -7.60
N VAL A 106 3.62 13.37 -6.38
CA VAL A 106 2.17 13.27 -6.12
C VAL A 106 1.40 14.31 -6.94
N ARG A 107 2.00 15.49 -7.19
CA ARG A 107 1.41 16.54 -8.03
C ARG A 107 1.16 16.07 -9.46
N ALA A 108 2.03 15.21 -10.00
CA ALA A 108 1.94 14.74 -11.38
C ALA A 108 0.64 13.96 -11.64
N TYR A 109 0.05 13.29 -10.64
CA TYR A 109 -1.22 12.57 -10.79
C TYR A 109 -2.43 13.47 -11.06
N TRP A 110 -2.34 14.73 -10.63
CA TRP A 110 -3.37 15.76 -10.86
C TRP A 110 -2.86 16.87 -11.79
N SER A 111 -1.90 16.55 -12.66
CA SER A 111 -1.34 17.47 -13.66
C SER A 111 -2.28 17.56 -14.85
N ASN A 112 -2.51 18.78 -15.35
CA ASN A 112 -3.25 19.02 -16.60
C ASN A 112 -2.31 19.15 -17.82
N LEU A 113 -1.00 18.91 -17.62
CA LEU A 113 -0.04 18.94 -18.72
C LEU A 113 -0.31 17.76 -19.67
N PRO A 114 -0.37 17.96 -21.00
CA PRO A 114 -0.77 16.92 -21.94
C PRO A 114 0.01 15.60 -21.80
N HIS A 115 1.30 15.67 -21.47
CA HIS A 115 2.19 14.50 -21.31
C HIS A 115 2.11 13.84 -19.92
N GLU A 116 1.48 14.49 -18.93
CA GLU A 116 1.25 13.94 -17.60
C GLU A 116 -0.24 13.75 -17.29
N TYR A 117 -1.14 14.12 -18.21
CA TYR A 117 -2.57 14.11 -17.91
C TYR A 117 -3.10 12.68 -17.85
N THR A 118 -3.65 12.29 -16.70
CA THR A 118 -4.36 11.03 -16.55
C THR A 118 -5.68 11.31 -15.85
N PRO A 119 -6.78 11.40 -16.61
CA PRO A 119 -8.06 11.88 -16.13
C PRO A 119 -8.57 11.13 -14.90
N TRP A 120 -8.26 9.85 -14.82
CA TRP A 120 -8.75 8.95 -13.76
C TRP A 120 -8.49 9.51 -12.36
N PHE A 121 -7.27 9.94 -12.03
CA PHE A 121 -6.94 10.44 -10.69
C PHE A 121 -7.70 11.72 -10.30
N SER A 122 -7.89 12.65 -11.26
CA SER A 122 -8.60 13.92 -11.02
C SER A 122 -10.12 13.76 -11.04
N GLN A 123 -10.63 12.74 -11.73
CA GLN A 123 -12.04 12.35 -11.72
C GLN A 123 -12.44 11.62 -10.43
N THR A 124 -11.54 10.80 -9.86
CA THR A 124 -11.81 10.02 -8.64
C THR A 124 -11.80 10.87 -7.35
N MET A 125 -10.83 11.78 -7.17
CA MET A 125 -10.81 12.70 -6.01
C MET A 125 -10.00 13.98 -6.30
N PRO A 126 -10.42 15.18 -5.86
CA PRO A 126 -9.63 16.41 -6.01
C PRO A 126 -8.37 16.46 -5.12
N ARG A 127 -7.25 16.96 -5.66
CA ARG A 127 -5.94 17.02 -4.96
C ARG A 127 -5.96 17.69 -3.57
N LYS A 128 -6.74 18.75 -3.37
CA LYS A 128 -6.77 19.46 -2.07
C LYS A 128 -7.34 18.59 -0.94
N ARG A 129 -8.15 17.60 -1.28
CA ARG A 129 -8.86 16.71 -0.35
C ARG A 129 -8.00 15.54 0.13
N SER A 130 -7.02 15.09 -0.67
CA SER A 130 -6.15 13.95 -0.34
C SER A 130 -4.95 14.26 0.57
N GLN A 131 -4.81 15.50 1.08
CA GLN A 131 -3.59 15.96 1.77
C GLN A 131 -3.63 16.00 3.31
N THR A 132 -4.71 15.56 3.95
CA THR A 132 -4.94 15.76 5.40
C THR A 132 -5.21 14.45 6.16
N ALA A 133 -4.27 13.95 6.99
CA ALA A 133 -4.53 13.06 8.15
C ALA A 133 -3.26 12.62 8.96
N TYR A 134 -3.00 13.19 10.13
CA TYR A 134 -2.36 12.69 11.39
C TYR A 134 -1.27 11.57 11.55
N HIS A 135 -0.64 11.53 12.75
CA HIS A 135 0.60 10.85 13.21
C HIS A 135 0.51 10.49 14.72
N PRO A 136 1.00 9.32 15.18
CA PRO A 136 1.36 9.16 16.60
C PRO A 136 2.74 8.54 16.86
N ASP A 137 3.49 9.16 17.78
CA ASP A 137 4.71 8.62 18.41
C ASP A 137 4.35 7.59 19.48
N LEU A 138 5.17 6.54 19.68
CA LEU A 138 5.26 5.81 20.96
C LEU A 138 6.67 5.26 21.25
N ASP A 139 6.95 5.31 22.56
CA ASP A 139 8.20 5.20 23.33
C ASP A 139 8.72 3.74 23.50
N PRO A 140 10.01 3.52 23.85
CA PRO A 140 10.65 2.21 23.94
C PRO A 140 10.89 1.72 25.38
N LYS A 141 10.94 0.39 25.57
CA LYS A 141 12.00 -0.36 26.33
C LYS A 141 11.56 -1.78 26.71
N CYS A 142 12.23 -2.79 26.14
CA CYS A 142 12.95 -3.94 26.74
C CYS A 142 13.76 -4.56 25.58
N SER A 143 14.50 -5.67 25.77
CA SER A 143 15.27 -6.27 24.66
C SER A 143 14.35 -6.53 23.46
N GLN A 144 14.54 -5.73 22.40
CA GLN A 144 13.55 -5.57 21.33
C GLN A 144 13.22 -6.91 20.66
N ALA A 145 14.20 -7.82 20.58
CA ALA A 145 14.05 -9.11 19.92
C ALA A 145 13.02 -10.03 20.59
N ILE A 146 13.04 -10.23 21.91
CA ILE A 146 12.10 -11.15 22.57
C ILE A 146 10.67 -10.59 22.47
N LYS A 147 10.48 -9.28 22.71
CA LYS A 147 9.17 -8.63 22.55
C LYS A 147 8.64 -8.70 21.12
N VAL A 148 9.52 -8.51 20.14
CA VAL A 148 9.16 -8.63 18.71
C VAL A 148 8.74 -10.05 18.40
N PHE A 149 9.51 -11.06 18.81
CA PHE A 149 9.19 -12.46 18.52
C PHE A 149 7.97 -12.94 19.29
N GLU A 150 7.80 -12.56 20.55
CA GLU A 150 6.58 -12.84 21.32
C GLU A 150 5.33 -12.29 20.62
N LYS A 151 5.38 -11.06 20.12
CA LYS A 151 4.27 -10.43 19.39
C LYS A 151 4.05 -11.07 18.02
N LEU A 152 5.10 -11.33 17.25
CA LEU A 152 5.01 -11.91 15.91
C LEU A 152 4.59 -13.37 15.91
N LEU A 153 4.98 -14.14 16.93
CA LEU A 153 4.73 -15.58 17.00
C LEU A 153 3.44 -15.93 17.76
N ARG A 154 2.78 -14.96 18.41
CA ARG A 154 1.48 -15.15 19.10
C ARG A 154 0.44 -15.93 18.28
N PRO A 155 0.22 -15.67 16.97
CA PRO A 155 -0.76 -16.41 16.19
C PRO A 155 -0.29 -17.79 15.71
N LEU A 156 0.97 -18.17 15.93
CA LEU A 156 1.55 -19.41 15.40
C LEU A 156 1.52 -20.54 16.44
N GLN A 157 1.29 -21.75 15.95
CA GLN A 157 1.43 -22.98 16.75
C GLN A 157 2.92 -23.37 16.90
N LYS A 158 3.21 -24.22 17.89
CA LYS A 158 4.55 -24.82 18.08
C LYS A 158 4.99 -25.66 16.87
N GLY A 159 6.29 -25.92 16.75
CA GLY A 159 6.90 -26.73 15.70
C GLY A 159 7.28 -25.97 14.43
N HIS A 160 7.12 -24.65 14.40
CA HIS A 160 7.58 -23.83 13.28
C HIS A 160 9.07 -23.50 13.41
N HIS A 161 9.74 -23.32 12.26
CA HIS A 161 11.16 -23.00 12.19
C HIS A 161 11.39 -21.56 11.74
N ILE A 162 12.12 -20.81 12.54
CA ILE A 162 12.38 -19.39 12.32
C ILE A 162 13.80 -19.19 11.78
N PHE A 163 13.90 -18.47 10.67
CA PHE A 163 15.17 -18.05 10.09
C PHE A 163 15.37 -16.55 10.30
N ALA A 164 16.45 -16.14 10.95
CA ALA A 164 16.66 -14.73 11.29
C ALA A 164 18.12 -14.27 11.23
N ASP A 165 18.29 -12.96 11.01
CA ASP A 165 19.60 -12.31 10.90
C ASP A 165 20.33 -12.19 12.27
N ARG A 166 21.64 -11.95 12.22
CA ARG A 166 22.55 -11.77 13.37
C ARG A 166 22.12 -10.74 14.40
N PHE A 167 21.28 -9.79 14.00
CA PHE A 167 20.73 -8.80 14.91
C PHE A 167 19.82 -9.41 15.98
N TYR A 168 19.18 -10.55 15.69
CA TYR A 168 18.26 -11.21 16.63
C TYR A 168 18.92 -12.35 17.40
N THR A 169 19.87 -13.05 16.78
CA THR A 169 20.49 -14.25 17.36
C THR A 169 21.22 -13.96 18.67
N SER A 170 20.67 -14.49 19.77
CA SER A 170 21.21 -14.38 21.13
C SER A 170 20.78 -15.58 21.96
N MET A 171 21.58 -16.00 22.94
CA MET A 171 21.25 -17.13 23.81
C MET A 171 19.93 -16.97 24.56
N PRO A 172 19.57 -15.78 25.11
CA PRO A 172 18.27 -15.58 25.73
C PRO A 172 17.11 -15.83 24.76
N LEU A 173 17.21 -15.35 23.51
CA LEU A 173 16.18 -15.58 22.50
C LEU A 173 16.09 -17.06 22.11
N LEU A 174 17.23 -17.73 21.92
CA LEU A 174 17.28 -19.16 21.58
C LEU A 174 16.62 -20.03 22.66
N ARG A 175 16.91 -19.75 23.94
CA ARG A 175 16.28 -20.44 25.08
C ARG A 175 14.77 -20.16 25.14
N TYR A 176 14.37 -18.90 24.92
CA TYR A 176 12.96 -18.52 24.87
C TYR A 176 12.19 -19.28 23.78
N LEU A 177 12.70 -19.28 22.55
CA LEU A 177 12.06 -19.96 21.42
C LEU A 177 11.98 -21.48 21.65
N ARG A 178 13.05 -22.09 22.17
CA ARG A 178 13.04 -23.50 22.59
C ARG A 178 11.94 -23.77 23.61
N SER A 179 11.81 -22.94 24.65
CA SER A 179 10.77 -23.09 25.68
C SER A 179 9.34 -22.98 25.14
N LYS A 180 9.16 -22.25 24.03
CA LYS A 180 7.89 -22.09 23.32
C LYS A 180 7.67 -23.17 22.23
N GLY A 181 8.63 -24.08 22.04
CA GLY A 181 8.55 -25.15 21.05
C GLY A 181 8.77 -24.67 19.61
N PHE A 182 9.52 -23.60 19.39
CA PHE A 182 9.94 -23.14 18.07
C PHE A 182 11.38 -23.55 17.78
N HIS A 183 11.65 -23.91 16.52
CA HIS A 183 13.00 -24.13 16.02
C HIS A 183 13.57 -22.81 15.48
N TYR A 184 14.88 -22.63 15.54
CA TYR A 184 15.56 -21.41 15.11
C TYR A 184 16.86 -21.72 14.38
N THR A 185 17.10 -21.04 13.26
CA THR A 185 18.40 -20.97 12.59
C THR A 185 18.74 -19.53 12.27
N GLY A 186 19.91 -19.06 12.70
CA GLY A 186 20.33 -17.68 12.44
C GLY A 186 21.83 -17.46 12.47
N THR A 187 22.28 -16.44 11.77
CA THR A 187 23.69 -16.03 11.82
C THR A 187 24.04 -15.46 13.18
N VAL A 188 25.27 -15.61 13.66
CA VAL A 188 25.72 -15.15 14.98
C VAL A 188 26.65 -13.95 14.81
N ASP A 189 26.42 -12.89 15.60
CA ASP A 189 27.41 -11.84 15.77
C ASP A 189 28.44 -12.28 16.81
N THR A 190 29.65 -12.62 16.35
CA THR A 190 30.73 -13.13 17.19
C THR A 190 31.20 -12.14 18.27
N ARG A 191 30.77 -10.88 18.23
CA ARG A 191 31.07 -9.90 19.28
C ARG A 191 30.23 -10.12 20.54
N ARG A 192 29.07 -10.77 20.45
CA ARG A 192 28.18 -10.92 21.60
C ARG A 192 28.79 -11.81 22.68
N GLU A 193 28.56 -11.46 23.93
CA GLU A 193 29.15 -12.12 25.12
C GLU A 193 28.53 -13.47 25.45
N ASP A 194 27.35 -13.74 24.92
CA ASP A 194 26.54 -14.91 25.21
C ASP A 194 26.98 -16.18 24.46
N PHE A 195 27.95 -16.10 23.55
CA PHE A 195 28.50 -17.26 22.83
C PHE A 195 29.92 -17.61 23.30
N PRO A 196 30.34 -18.89 23.20
CA PRO A 196 31.64 -19.36 23.67
C PRO A 196 32.83 -18.48 23.23
N PRO A 197 33.77 -18.13 24.13
CA PRO A 197 34.93 -17.28 23.82
C PRO A 197 35.75 -17.79 22.63
N ASP A 198 35.87 -19.12 22.50
CA ASP A 198 36.58 -19.80 21.42
C ASP A 198 36.09 -19.43 20.02
N ILE A 199 34.80 -19.07 19.88
CA ILE A 199 34.23 -18.66 18.60
C ILE A 199 34.69 -17.26 18.21
N LYS A 200 34.98 -16.40 19.19
CA LYS A 200 35.39 -15.01 18.96
C LYS A 200 36.80 -14.92 18.40
N THR A 201 37.69 -15.77 18.91
CA THR A 201 39.10 -15.84 18.54
C THR A 201 39.37 -16.83 17.42
N LEU A 202 38.34 -17.55 16.96
CA LEU A 202 38.44 -18.58 15.95
C LEU A 202 39.03 -18.03 14.64
N LYS A 203 40.12 -18.65 14.20
CA LYS A 203 40.68 -18.48 12.86
C LYS A 203 40.44 -19.76 12.09
N LEU A 204 39.92 -19.63 10.87
CA LEU A 204 39.65 -20.73 9.98
C LEU A 204 40.31 -20.46 8.63
N ASP A 205 40.91 -21.49 8.05
CA ASP A 205 41.38 -21.48 6.67
C ASP A 205 40.19 -21.52 5.69
N PHE A 206 40.41 -21.15 4.42
CA PHE A 206 39.35 -21.19 3.42
C PHE A 206 38.76 -22.58 3.28
N LEU A 207 37.43 -22.64 3.27
CA LEU A 207 36.59 -23.84 3.25
C LEU A 207 36.68 -24.73 4.50
N GLN A 208 37.40 -24.31 5.55
CA GLN A 208 37.42 -25.04 6.81
C GLN A 208 36.10 -24.89 7.56
N ILE A 209 35.67 -25.98 8.20
CA ILE A 209 34.46 -26.07 9.01
C ILE A 209 34.85 -26.44 10.44
N LYS A 210 34.19 -25.83 11.42
CA LYS A 210 34.26 -26.24 12.83
C LYS A 210 32.88 -26.19 13.45
N TRP A 211 32.54 -27.20 14.25
CA TRP A 211 31.26 -27.29 14.96
C TRP A 211 31.47 -27.15 16.46
N TYR A 212 30.49 -26.56 17.13
CA TYR A 212 30.39 -26.52 18.58
C TYR A 212 28.96 -26.88 18.95
N ALA A 213 28.78 -27.77 19.92
CA ALA A 213 27.47 -28.12 20.44
C ALA A 213 27.44 -27.88 21.95
N THR A 214 26.26 -27.55 22.47
CA THR A 214 26.00 -27.59 23.92
C THR A 214 26.07 -29.03 24.43
N GLN A 215 26.37 -29.23 25.70
CA GLN A 215 26.49 -30.58 26.29
C GLN A 215 25.23 -31.44 26.12
N ASP A 216 24.05 -30.82 26.19
CA ASP A 216 22.75 -31.45 25.97
C ASP A 216 22.31 -31.42 24.49
N ASN A 217 23.22 -31.13 23.55
CA ASN A 217 23.05 -31.18 22.08
C ASN A 217 21.87 -30.42 21.47
N TRP A 218 21.18 -29.55 22.22
CA TRP A 218 20.05 -28.78 21.70
C TRP A 218 20.42 -27.58 20.83
N LEU A 219 21.68 -27.14 20.88
CA LEU A 219 22.17 -26.01 20.10
C LEU A 219 23.47 -26.41 19.41
N LEU A 220 23.47 -26.30 18.09
CA LEU A 220 24.63 -26.47 17.24
C LEU A 220 25.06 -25.12 16.66
N LEU A 221 26.35 -24.82 16.80
CA LEU A 221 27.01 -23.68 16.19
C LEU A 221 27.95 -24.20 15.09
N SER A 222 27.69 -23.80 13.85
CA SER A 222 28.54 -24.14 12.70
C SER A 222 29.34 -22.91 12.27
N ALA A 223 30.66 -23.01 12.38
CA ALA A 223 31.60 -22.00 11.90
C ALA A 223 32.19 -22.43 10.55
N PHE A 224 32.19 -21.53 9.58
CA PHE A 224 32.68 -21.79 8.23
C PHE A 224 33.38 -20.57 7.63
N ARG A 225 34.44 -20.80 6.86
CA ARG A 225 35.14 -19.76 6.11
C ARG A 225 34.93 -19.91 4.60
N ASP A 226 34.00 -19.15 4.03
CA ASP A 226 33.85 -19.11 2.56
C ASP A 226 35.09 -18.46 1.91
N LYS A 227 35.49 -18.94 0.71
CA LYS A 227 36.56 -18.35 -0.12
C LYS A 227 36.39 -16.85 -0.33
N LYS A 228 35.15 -16.37 -0.42
CA LYS A 228 34.84 -14.95 -0.65
C LYS A 228 34.69 -14.13 0.64
N ALA A 229 34.66 -14.77 1.80
CA ALA A 229 34.39 -14.09 3.07
C ALA A 229 35.67 -13.55 3.71
N LYS A 230 35.62 -12.30 4.19
CA LYS A 230 36.71 -11.67 4.97
C LYS A 230 36.79 -12.17 6.40
N LYS A 231 35.69 -12.71 6.94
CA LYS A 231 35.55 -13.22 8.30
C LYS A 231 34.86 -14.58 8.27
N ASN A 232 35.02 -15.36 9.34
CA ASN A 232 34.28 -16.61 9.51
C ASN A 232 32.79 -16.27 9.64
N VAL A 233 31.94 -17.10 9.06
CA VAL A 233 30.50 -17.09 9.28
C VAL A 233 30.20 -18.10 10.36
N VAL A 234 29.38 -17.72 11.33
CA VAL A 234 28.89 -18.60 12.38
C VAL A 234 27.37 -18.61 12.31
N VAL A 235 26.77 -19.79 12.29
CA VAL A 235 25.32 -19.99 12.32
C VAL A 235 24.96 -20.84 13.52
N ALA A 236 23.96 -20.39 14.27
CA ALA A 236 23.33 -21.11 15.36
C ALA A 236 22.07 -21.80 14.84
N THR A 237 21.89 -23.08 15.16
CA THR A 237 20.67 -23.83 14.89
C THR A 237 20.25 -24.66 16.10
N THR A 238 18.95 -24.67 16.41
CA THR A 238 18.36 -25.50 17.46
C THR A 238 17.78 -26.81 16.93
N ASP A 239 17.89 -27.06 15.63
CA ASP A 239 17.29 -28.21 14.93
C ASP A 239 18.25 -28.82 13.90
N GLY A 240 19.56 -28.66 14.13
CA GLY A 240 20.58 -29.06 13.17
C GLY A 240 21.47 -30.18 13.69
N GLU A 241 21.81 -31.08 12.77
CA GLU A 241 22.84 -32.10 12.98
C GLU A 241 24.17 -31.68 12.33
N VAL A 242 25.25 -32.30 12.79
CA VAL A 242 26.57 -32.14 12.17
C VAL A 242 26.52 -32.77 10.78
N GLY A 243 26.60 -31.93 9.75
CA GLY A 243 26.56 -32.38 8.37
C GLY A 243 27.03 -31.32 7.40
N THR A 244 27.31 -31.75 6.17
CA THR A 244 27.67 -30.86 5.06
C THR A 244 26.77 -31.10 3.86
N SER A 245 26.36 -30.02 3.21
CA SER A 245 25.66 -30.03 1.92
C SER A 245 26.65 -29.78 0.78
N GLU A 246 26.51 -30.55 -0.31
CA GLU A 246 27.23 -30.31 -1.57
C GLU A 246 26.59 -29.14 -2.33
N ILE A 247 27.39 -28.12 -2.64
CA ILE A 247 26.95 -26.95 -3.41
C ILE A 247 27.76 -26.86 -4.70
N ARG A 248 27.08 -26.93 -5.84
CA ARG A 248 27.67 -26.72 -7.15
C ARG A 248 27.68 -25.23 -7.50
N ARG A 249 28.86 -24.60 -7.53
CA ARG A 249 29.05 -23.22 -8.00
C ARG A 249 29.77 -23.22 -9.35
N ARG A 250 29.04 -23.03 -10.46
CA ARG A 250 29.56 -22.94 -11.84
C ARG A 250 30.54 -24.06 -12.26
N ARG A 251 31.78 -24.03 -11.78
CA ARG A 251 32.88 -24.96 -12.10
C ARG A 251 33.48 -25.68 -10.89
N GLU A 252 32.98 -25.43 -9.67
CA GLU A 252 33.50 -26.05 -8.45
C GLU A 252 32.37 -26.65 -7.60
N VAL A 253 32.69 -27.77 -6.95
CA VAL A 253 31.88 -28.39 -5.91
C VAL A 253 32.44 -27.95 -4.56
N ILE A 254 31.61 -27.36 -3.71
CA ILE A 254 31.99 -26.90 -2.38
C ILE A 254 31.11 -27.59 -1.35
N HIS A 255 31.71 -28.13 -0.30
CA HIS A 255 31.00 -28.60 0.87
C HIS A 255 30.88 -27.45 1.88
N LYS A 256 29.66 -27.17 2.32
CA LYS A 256 29.39 -26.20 3.40
C LYS A 256 28.50 -26.85 4.46
N PRO A 257 28.51 -26.37 5.71
CA PRO A 257 27.63 -26.91 6.75
C PRO A 257 26.16 -26.89 6.32
N SER A 258 25.44 -27.98 6.58
CA SER A 258 24.04 -28.13 6.12
C SER A 258 23.13 -27.03 6.65
N CYS A 259 23.28 -26.65 7.92
CA CYS A 259 22.50 -25.54 8.51
C CYS A 259 22.79 -24.17 7.86
N ILE A 260 24.00 -23.97 7.31
CA ILE A 260 24.33 -22.74 6.55
C ILE A 260 23.63 -22.78 5.19
N ASP A 261 23.51 -23.96 4.56
CA ASP A 261 22.74 -24.10 3.33
C ASP A 261 21.26 -23.81 3.54
N GLU A 262 20.68 -24.46 4.53
CA GLU A 262 19.29 -24.28 4.92
C GLU A 262 18.97 -22.82 5.27
N TYR A 263 19.86 -22.15 6.01
CA TYR A 263 19.74 -20.71 6.27
C TYR A 263 19.67 -19.89 4.98
N ASN A 264 20.58 -20.12 4.03
CA ASN A 264 20.60 -19.37 2.76
C ASN A 264 19.33 -19.58 1.92
N GLN A 265 18.71 -20.77 2.00
CA GLN A 265 17.49 -21.08 1.26
C GLN A 265 16.28 -20.32 1.83
N ASN A 266 16.23 -20.12 3.16
CA ASN A 266 15.05 -19.63 3.87
C ASN A 266 15.15 -18.17 4.37
N MET A 267 16.36 -17.60 4.51
CA MET A 267 16.58 -16.26 5.09
C MET A 267 15.94 -15.09 4.31
N ASN A 268 15.62 -15.28 3.04
CA ASN A 268 15.21 -14.20 2.13
C ASN A 268 13.71 -13.87 2.16
N GLY A 269 12.94 -14.42 3.13
CA GLY A 269 11.49 -14.22 3.21
C GLY A 269 11.10 -12.75 3.32
N CYS A 270 11.69 -12.02 4.28
CA CYS A 270 11.44 -10.59 4.47
C CYS A 270 11.95 -9.76 3.27
N ASP A 271 13.15 -10.05 2.76
CA ASP A 271 13.71 -9.33 1.62
C ASP A 271 12.84 -9.47 0.36
N ARG A 272 12.20 -10.63 0.16
CA ARG A 272 11.25 -10.84 -0.94
C ARG A 272 9.98 -10.00 -0.77
N ALA A 273 9.50 -9.82 0.46
CA ALA A 273 8.40 -8.90 0.74
C ALA A 273 8.80 -7.44 0.48
N ASP A 274 10.03 -7.05 0.85
CA ASP A 274 10.55 -5.69 0.64
C ASP A 274 10.85 -5.33 -0.84
N GLN A 275 11.02 -6.36 -1.68
CA GLN A 275 11.20 -6.20 -3.13
C GLN A 275 9.95 -5.66 -3.83
N TYR A 276 8.76 -5.77 -3.24
CA TYR A 276 7.56 -5.14 -3.79
C TYR A 276 7.74 -3.61 -3.76
N TYR A 277 7.98 -3.03 -4.94
CA TYR A 277 8.18 -1.60 -5.10
C TYR A 277 6.84 -0.88 -4.90
N GLY A 278 6.80 0.06 -3.95
CA GLY A 278 5.55 0.61 -3.48
C GLY A 278 5.55 2.11 -3.18
N LEU A 279 4.35 2.65 -3.00
CA LEU A 279 4.06 4.03 -2.62
C LEU A 279 4.74 4.46 -1.32
N HIS A 280 5.01 3.52 -0.42
CA HIS A 280 5.75 3.78 0.81
C HIS A 280 7.19 4.27 0.57
N LYS A 281 7.78 3.96 -0.60
CA LYS A 281 9.12 4.45 -1.00
C LYS A 281 9.11 5.90 -1.51
N ARG A 282 7.95 6.54 -1.67
CA ARG A 282 7.87 7.95 -2.10
C ARG A 282 8.31 8.93 -1.04
N LYS A 283 8.92 10.03 -1.48
CA LYS A 283 9.23 11.17 -0.62
C LYS A 283 7.93 11.78 -0.07
N SER A 284 7.81 11.78 1.25
CA SER A 284 6.74 12.41 2.00
C SER A 284 7.35 13.10 3.21
N TYR A 285 6.93 14.33 3.49
CA TYR A 285 7.31 15.07 4.72
C TYR A 285 6.62 14.53 5.98
N LYS A 286 5.59 13.69 5.81
CA LYS A 286 4.86 13.06 6.91
C LYS A 286 5.11 11.55 6.89
N TRP A 287 5.69 10.98 7.94
CA TRP A 287 6.12 9.58 7.97
C TRP A 287 4.96 8.58 7.98
N TRP A 288 3.83 8.91 8.62
CA TRP A 288 2.65 8.02 8.68
C TRP A 288 2.15 7.63 7.30
N LYS A 289 2.31 8.50 6.29
CA LYS A 289 1.97 8.18 4.90
C LYS A 289 2.72 6.96 4.38
N LYS A 290 3.98 6.78 4.82
CA LYS A 290 4.77 5.61 4.45
C LYS A 290 4.21 4.35 5.10
N ILE A 291 3.86 4.40 6.38
CA ILE A 291 3.26 3.26 7.08
C ILE A 291 1.90 2.91 6.47
N PHE A 292 1.03 3.90 6.27
CA PHE A 292 -0.28 3.70 5.66
C PHE A 292 -0.18 3.06 4.27
N HIS A 293 0.70 3.59 3.40
CA HIS A 293 0.95 2.98 2.10
C HIS A 293 1.52 1.57 2.20
N PHE A 294 2.43 1.33 3.15
CA PHE A 294 3.00 0.02 3.38
C PHE A 294 1.94 -1.00 3.80
N LEU A 295 1.06 -0.66 4.75
CA LEU A 295 -0.02 -1.53 5.21
C LEU A 295 -0.98 -1.91 4.08
N ILE A 296 -1.42 -0.92 3.28
CA ILE A 296 -2.27 -1.17 2.11
C ILE A 296 -1.56 -2.07 1.11
N GLU A 297 -0.28 -1.83 0.82
CA GLU A 297 0.47 -2.62 -0.15
C GLU A 297 0.67 -4.06 0.29
N THR A 298 1.00 -4.27 1.56
CA THR A 298 1.07 -5.59 2.19
C THR A 298 -0.28 -6.31 2.12
N ALA A 299 -1.38 -5.63 2.44
CA ALA A 299 -2.73 -6.19 2.37
C ALA A 299 -3.09 -6.68 0.95
N ILE A 300 -2.76 -5.89 -0.09
CA ILE A 300 -2.99 -6.31 -1.49
C ILE A 300 -2.15 -7.54 -1.86
N VAL A 301 -0.86 -7.55 -1.48
CA VAL A 301 0.03 -8.65 -1.79
C VAL A 301 -0.47 -9.93 -1.12
N ASN A 302 -0.85 -9.85 0.16
CA ASN A 302 -1.46 -10.96 0.90
C ASN A 302 -2.77 -11.43 0.25
N ALA A 303 -3.66 -10.51 -0.13
CA ALA A 303 -4.89 -10.84 -0.84
C ALA A 303 -4.61 -11.55 -2.18
N SER A 304 -3.59 -11.10 -2.93
CA SER A 304 -3.15 -11.74 -4.17
C SER A 304 -2.59 -13.14 -3.93
N ILE A 305 -1.82 -13.37 -2.86
CA ILE A 305 -1.32 -14.69 -2.49
C ILE A 305 -2.49 -15.63 -2.20
N ILE A 306 -3.43 -15.21 -1.35
CA ILE A 306 -4.63 -15.98 -0.99
C ILE A 306 -5.49 -16.28 -2.23
N PHE A 307 -5.68 -15.29 -3.11
CA PHE A 307 -6.41 -15.46 -4.37
C PHE A 307 -5.82 -16.58 -5.23
N HIS A 308 -4.49 -16.63 -5.34
CA HIS A 308 -3.80 -17.68 -6.09
C HIS A 308 -3.88 -19.05 -5.40
N LEU A 309 -3.77 -19.09 -4.06
CA LEU A 309 -3.92 -20.33 -3.30
C LEU A 309 -5.34 -20.94 -3.47
N LYS A 310 -6.38 -20.10 -3.48
CA LYS A 310 -7.77 -20.55 -3.69
C LYS A 310 -8.10 -20.88 -5.14
N SER A 311 -7.40 -20.30 -6.12
CA SER A 311 -7.67 -20.51 -7.55
C SER A 311 -7.19 -21.85 -8.12
N GLY A 312 -6.45 -22.63 -7.32
CA GLY A 312 -5.89 -23.93 -7.70
C GLY A 312 -4.66 -23.83 -8.62
N ASN A 313 -3.80 -24.85 -8.56
CA ASN A 313 -2.50 -24.86 -9.26
C ASN A 313 -2.58 -24.91 -10.81
N ASN A 314 -3.76 -25.17 -11.38
CA ASN A 314 -3.95 -25.36 -12.82
C ASN A 314 -4.26 -24.06 -13.60
N ARG A 315 -4.32 -22.90 -12.93
CA ARG A 315 -4.50 -21.60 -13.59
C ARG A 315 -3.18 -20.87 -13.70
N LYS A 316 -2.94 -20.23 -14.86
CA LYS A 316 -1.81 -19.31 -15.02
C LYS A 316 -1.89 -18.24 -13.94
N LYS A 317 -0.82 -18.07 -13.15
CA LYS A 317 -0.75 -17.05 -12.10
C LYS A 317 -0.99 -15.67 -12.71
N MET A 318 -1.94 -14.94 -12.16
CA MET A 318 -2.23 -13.58 -12.56
C MET A 318 -1.10 -12.66 -12.07
N PRO A 319 -0.53 -11.79 -12.93
CA PRO A 319 0.41 -10.78 -12.50
C PRO A 319 -0.20 -9.85 -11.44
N LEU A 320 0.62 -9.38 -10.49
CA LEU A 320 0.14 -8.47 -9.43
C LEU A 320 -0.45 -7.16 -9.99
N SER A 321 0.03 -6.68 -11.14
CA SER A 321 -0.54 -5.52 -11.83
C SER A 321 -1.99 -5.75 -12.21
N ASP A 322 -2.29 -6.90 -12.79
CA ASP A 322 -3.60 -7.25 -13.31
C ASP A 322 -4.57 -7.51 -12.14
N PHE A 323 -4.05 -8.10 -11.05
CA PHE A 323 -4.80 -8.25 -9.80
C PHE A 323 -5.16 -6.88 -9.21
N LYS A 324 -4.25 -5.91 -9.21
CA LYS A 324 -4.52 -4.53 -8.76
C LYS A 324 -5.55 -3.84 -9.66
N ASP A 325 -5.46 -4.00 -10.98
CA ASP A 325 -6.43 -3.42 -11.91
C ASP A 325 -7.84 -4.01 -11.72
N MET A 326 -7.93 -5.33 -11.48
CA MET A 326 -9.19 -5.99 -11.12
C MET A 326 -9.77 -5.42 -9.83
N LEU A 327 -8.95 -5.28 -8.78
CA LEU A 327 -9.37 -4.73 -7.49
C LEU A 327 -9.85 -3.27 -7.62
N ILE A 328 -9.15 -2.45 -8.41
CA ILE A 328 -9.52 -1.06 -8.68
C ILE A 328 -10.92 -1.01 -9.33
N ARG A 329 -11.20 -1.86 -10.32
CA ARG A 329 -12.52 -1.91 -10.97
C ARG A 329 -13.63 -2.27 -9.98
N GLN A 330 -13.41 -3.30 -9.16
CA GLN A 330 -14.39 -3.75 -8.16
C GLN A 330 -14.68 -2.69 -7.10
N LEU A 331 -13.65 -2.01 -6.59
CA LEU A 331 -13.82 -0.90 -5.63
C LEU A 331 -14.59 0.28 -6.25
N LEU A 332 -14.43 0.54 -7.55
CA LEU A 332 -15.16 1.61 -8.23
C LEU A 332 -16.62 1.23 -8.52
N GLU A 333 -16.88 -0.02 -8.95
CA GLU A 333 -18.22 -0.53 -9.24
C GLU A 333 -19.09 -0.53 -7.98
N ALA A 334 -18.56 -0.99 -6.84
CA ALA A 334 -19.25 -0.94 -5.55
C ALA A 334 -19.60 0.50 -5.10
N ASN A 335 -18.87 1.50 -5.60
CA ASN A 335 -19.09 2.92 -5.32
C ASN A 335 -19.91 3.66 -6.39
N ALA A 336 -20.18 3.02 -7.53
CA ALA A 336 -20.99 3.61 -8.61
C ALA A 336 -22.49 3.45 -8.32
N GLU A 337 -22.89 2.38 -7.64
CA GLU A 337 -24.28 2.14 -7.23
C GLU A 337 -24.78 3.18 -6.18
N SER A 338 -23.86 3.86 -5.48
CA SER A 338 -24.19 4.84 -4.42
C SER A 338 -24.19 6.31 -4.87
N ASN A 339 -23.72 6.65 -6.07
CA ASN A 339 -23.50 8.05 -6.46
C ASN A 339 -23.94 8.38 -7.89
N GLN A 340 -25.25 8.63 -8.09
CA GLN A 340 -25.80 9.30 -9.28
C GLN A 340 -25.52 10.82 -9.31
N ARG A 341 -24.32 11.25 -8.94
CA ARG A 341 -23.88 12.65 -9.10
C ARG A 341 -22.85 12.73 -10.20
N THR A 342 -23.33 12.70 -11.45
CA THR A 342 -22.52 12.96 -12.65
C THR A 342 -21.90 14.34 -12.55
N ARG A 343 -20.58 14.36 -12.32
CA ARG A 343 -19.80 15.59 -12.33
C ARG A 343 -19.35 15.82 -13.78
N GLU A 344 -20.02 16.72 -14.49
CA GLU A 344 -19.60 17.12 -15.84
C GLU A 344 -18.21 17.80 -15.79
N VAL A 345 -17.20 17.10 -16.29
CA VAL A 345 -15.85 17.66 -16.51
C VAL A 345 -15.70 17.95 -18.01
N PRO A 346 -15.12 19.10 -18.42
CA PRO A 346 -14.93 19.39 -19.84
C PRO A 346 -13.98 18.39 -20.49
N SER A 347 -14.47 17.64 -21.46
CA SER A 347 -13.68 16.75 -22.32
C SER A 347 -12.83 17.57 -23.32
N PRO A 348 -11.64 17.11 -23.74
CA PRO A 348 -10.91 17.68 -24.87
C PRO A 348 -11.74 17.80 -26.16
N VAL A 349 -12.75 16.94 -26.32
CA VAL A 349 -13.74 17.01 -27.42
C VAL A 349 -14.52 18.33 -27.40
N ALA A 350 -14.82 18.86 -26.21
CA ALA A 350 -15.51 20.15 -26.05
C ALA A 350 -14.65 21.35 -26.47
N LEU A 351 -13.32 21.20 -26.60
CA LEU A 351 -12.44 22.26 -27.09
C LEU A 351 -12.49 22.37 -28.61
N ALA A 352 -12.63 21.24 -29.32
CA ALA A 352 -12.75 21.22 -30.78
C ALA A 352 -14.12 21.76 -31.23
N GLU A 353 -15.21 21.34 -30.57
CA GLU A 353 -16.57 21.83 -30.85
C GLU A 353 -16.74 23.33 -30.57
N ARG A 354 -16.04 23.86 -29.56
CA ARG A 354 -16.05 25.28 -29.16
C ARG A 354 -15.46 26.23 -30.20
N LEU A 355 -14.59 25.75 -31.09
CA LEU A 355 -13.84 26.57 -32.05
C LEU A 355 -14.48 26.60 -33.45
N VAL A 356 -15.71 26.07 -33.61
CA VAL A 356 -16.47 26.08 -34.87
C VAL A 356 -17.55 27.17 -34.79
N PRO A 357 -17.29 28.43 -35.19
CA PRO A 357 -18.15 29.58 -34.86
C PRO A 357 -19.55 29.50 -35.47
N GLU A 358 -19.69 28.75 -36.57
CA GLU A 358 -20.91 28.64 -37.39
C GLU A 358 -22.05 27.84 -36.73
N THR A 359 -21.83 27.29 -35.53
CA THR A 359 -22.81 26.41 -34.85
C THR A 359 -23.25 26.88 -33.46
N HIS A 360 -22.77 28.05 -32.98
CA HIS A 360 -23.03 28.52 -31.61
C HIS A 360 -24.08 29.63 -31.56
N PHE A 361 -25.14 29.41 -30.78
CA PHE A 361 -26.21 30.38 -30.57
C PHE A 361 -26.22 30.91 -29.13
N MET A 362 -26.55 32.19 -28.98
CA MET A 362 -26.69 32.83 -27.69
C MET A 362 -28.16 32.83 -27.25
N GLU A 363 -28.43 32.29 -26.07
CA GLU A 363 -29.73 32.29 -25.42
C GLU A 363 -29.69 33.12 -24.13
N THR A 364 -30.84 33.66 -23.72
CA THR A 364 -30.98 34.37 -22.45
C THR A 364 -31.71 33.48 -21.44
N VAL A 365 -31.11 33.25 -20.28
CA VAL A 365 -31.70 32.47 -19.18
C VAL A 365 -32.08 33.37 -18.00
N LYS A 366 -33.01 32.89 -17.15
CA LYS A 366 -33.53 33.66 -16.00
C LYS A 366 -32.50 33.94 -14.90
N LYS A 367 -31.53 33.05 -14.70
CA LYS A 367 -30.49 33.18 -13.64
C LYS A 367 -29.20 33.74 -14.23
N ASP A 368 -28.63 34.75 -13.61
CA ASP A 368 -27.33 35.27 -14.02
C ASP A 368 -26.16 34.57 -13.31
N ARG A 369 -25.03 34.46 -14.01
CA ARG A 369 -23.75 34.01 -13.43
C ARG A 369 -22.62 34.90 -13.92
N ASN A 370 -21.43 34.70 -13.33
CA ASN A 370 -20.23 35.40 -13.76
C ASN A 370 -19.88 35.07 -15.21
N CYS A 371 -19.60 36.09 -16.00
CA CYS A 371 -19.12 35.94 -17.37
C CYS A 371 -17.80 35.17 -17.37
N ARG A 372 -17.73 34.08 -18.13
CA ARG A 372 -16.57 33.19 -18.17
C ARG A 372 -15.29 33.84 -18.73
N VAL A 373 -15.44 34.93 -19.49
CA VAL A 373 -14.33 35.60 -20.20
C VAL A 373 -13.81 36.81 -19.43
N CYS A 374 -14.70 37.73 -19.01
CA CYS A 374 -14.29 39.02 -18.46
C CYS A 374 -14.43 39.14 -16.94
N SER A 375 -15.10 38.19 -16.27
CA SER A 375 -15.18 38.20 -14.81
C SER A 375 -13.88 37.68 -14.21
N LYS A 376 -13.11 38.56 -13.58
CA LYS A 376 -11.84 38.24 -12.90
C LYS A 376 -11.95 38.48 -11.39
N PRO A 377 -11.09 37.88 -10.55
CA PRO A 377 -11.02 38.22 -9.13
C PRO A 377 -10.83 39.74 -8.98
N GLY A 378 -11.73 40.41 -8.24
CA GLY A 378 -11.73 41.87 -8.04
C GLY A 378 -12.57 42.68 -9.02
N LYS A 379 -12.90 42.17 -10.22
CA LYS A 379 -13.81 42.81 -11.18
C LYS A 379 -14.82 41.78 -11.70
N ARG A 380 -15.95 41.67 -11.00
CA ARG A 380 -17.02 40.72 -11.33
C ARG A 380 -17.97 41.32 -12.36
N LYS A 381 -18.25 40.58 -13.42
CA LYS A 381 -19.26 40.95 -14.42
C LYS A 381 -20.23 39.79 -14.59
N ARG A 382 -21.51 40.02 -14.25
CA ARG A 382 -22.57 39.00 -14.35
C ARG A 382 -23.33 39.12 -15.66
N THR A 383 -23.92 38.02 -16.12
CA THR A 383 -24.69 37.97 -17.35
C THR A 383 -25.72 36.84 -17.33
N THR A 384 -26.88 37.10 -17.92
CA THR A 384 -27.96 36.16 -18.16
C THR A 384 -27.83 35.43 -19.49
N ASN A 385 -26.88 35.80 -20.36
CA ASN A 385 -26.72 35.14 -21.66
C ASN A 385 -25.80 33.93 -21.55
N VAL A 386 -26.15 32.85 -22.25
CA VAL A 386 -25.41 31.59 -22.33
C VAL A 386 -25.24 31.17 -23.79
N CYS A 387 -24.19 30.41 -24.09
CA CYS A 387 -24.11 29.68 -25.35
C CYS A 387 -24.88 28.36 -25.22
N SER A 388 -25.93 28.13 -26.02
CA SER A 388 -26.74 26.91 -25.93
C SER A 388 -26.09 25.70 -26.59
N SER A 389 -25.25 25.94 -27.59
CA SER A 389 -24.52 24.89 -28.32
C SER A 389 -23.27 24.37 -27.59
N CYS A 390 -22.76 25.11 -26.59
CA CYS A 390 -21.60 24.69 -25.82
C CYS A 390 -22.00 23.78 -24.64
N PRO A 391 -21.25 22.68 -24.39
CA PRO A 391 -21.43 21.86 -23.20
C PRO A 391 -21.38 22.70 -21.91
N GLY A 392 -22.35 22.48 -21.01
CA GLY A 392 -22.45 23.21 -19.74
C GLY A 392 -22.96 24.67 -19.85
N LYS A 393 -23.50 25.08 -21.00
CA LYS A 393 -24.18 26.37 -21.26
C LYS A 393 -23.47 27.57 -20.60
N PRO A 394 -22.23 27.90 -21.00
CA PRO A 394 -21.41 28.88 -20.30
C PRO A 394 -21.99 30.30 -20.41
N HIS A 395 -21.97 31.04 -19.29
CA HIS A 395 -22.43 32.42 -19.24
C HIS A 395 -21.40 33.41 -19.82
N MET A 396 -21.84 34.28 -20.73
CA MET A 396 -20.97 35.26 -21.40
C MET A 396 -21.71 36.53 -21.84
N CYS A 397 -21.00 37.66 -21.78
CA CYS A 397 -21.54 38.92 -22.27
C CYS A 397 -21.77 38.88 -23.79
N LYS A 398 -22.78 39.63 -24.26
CA LYS A 398 -23.06 39.81 -25.69
C LYS A 398 -21.83 40.32 -26.44
N ASN A 399 -21.70 39.90 -27.70
CA ASN A 399 -20.69 40.31 -28.67
C ASN A 399 -19.26 39.87 -28.33
N ASN A 400 -18.49 40.69 -27.61
CA ASN A 400 -17.04 40.53 -27.55
C ASN A 400 -16.61 39.29 -26.73
N CYS A 401 -17.26 39.05 -25.58
CA CYS A 401 -16.96 37.85 -24.77
C CYS A 401 -17.38 36.56 -25.47
N PHE A 402 -18.49 36.57 -26.21
CA PHE A 402 -18.92 35.43 -27.01
C PHE A 402 -17.93 35.12 -28.14
N LYS A 403 -17.49 36.15 -28.88
CA LYS A 403 -16.50 35.99 -29.95
C LYS A 403 -15.13 35.52 -29.43
N ILE A 404 -14.68 36.08 -28.30
CA ILE A 404 -13.42 35.65 -27.66
C ILE A 404 -13.52 34.18 -27.24
N TRP A 405 -14.63 33.77 -26.60
CA TRP A 405 -14.79 32.40 -26.15
C TRP A 405 -14.75 31.38 -27.29
N HIS A 406 -15.37 31.67 -28.44
CA HIS A 406 -15.43 30.77 -29.60
C HIS A 406 -14.30 31.02 -30.62
N SER A 407 -13.25 31.74 -30.24
CA SER A 407 -12.07 31.95 -31.07
C SER A 407 -10.81 31.44 -30.38
N LYS A 408 -9.76 31.14 -31.17
CA LYS A 408 -8.45 30.70 -30.68
C LYS A 408 -7.78 31.70 -29.71
N GLN A 409 -8.29 32.92 -29.58
CA GLN A 409 -7.82 33.95 -28.64
C GLN A 409 -8.10 33.63 -27.16
N ALA A 410 -8.95 32.65 -26.87
CA ALA A 410 -9.20 32.21 -25.49
C ALA A 410 -8.20 31.17 -24.94
N LEU A 411 -7.14 30.84 -25.70
CA LEU A 411 -6.10 29.86 -25.33
C LEU A 411 -4.85 30.46 -24.66
N VAL A 412 -4.88 31.75 -24.29
CA VAL A 412 -3.80 32.43 -23.54
C VAL A 412 -4.16 32.60 -22.08
#